data_AF-A0A392NS70-F1
#
_entry.id   AF-A0A392NS70-F1
#
_cell.length_a   1.000
_cell.length_b   1.000
_cell.length_c   1.000
_cell.angle_alpha   90.00
_cell.angle_beta   90.00
_cell.angle_gamma   90.00
#
_symmetry.space_group_name_H-M   'P 1'
#
loop_
_entity.id
_entity.type
_entity.pdbx_description
1 polymer ?
#
loop_
_entity_poly.entity_id
_entity_poly.type
_entity_poly.pdbx_seq_one_letter_code
_entity_poly.pdbx_strand_id
1 'polypeptide(L)'
;GELELRYWQNPNQVYQTGLKDSQFKLVDARSICLLDCPIPSDDSLEWVCDYPEGDIRLSMEDWINRNYNYYEFLTPEMRNSSLQLQGPCYPVIFPSVNVYWSCQFIARASNTSLKHWEQMGGVSINEDIVIDKSIHKSINSREDSTTQYQHYIVLTMYYYWHVSVKRDKQLKERYMADIGKAWPVLIVCGGILPVFLSVIWLMMIRHFVAAMPWITVVLFNLLIISVTMFFYIKG
;
A
#
# COMPACT_ATOMS: atom_id res chain seq x y z
N GLY A 1 -6.79 8.49 -1.61
CA GLY A 1 -6.26 7.17 -2.01
C GLY A 1 -6.60 7.00 -3.47
N GLU A 2 -5.60 6.80 -4.31
CA GLU A 2 -5.77 6.60 -5.75
C GLU A 2 -6.12 5.13 -5.97
N LEU A 3 -7.26 4.86 -6.62
CA LEU A 3 -7.80 3.51 -6.80
C LEU A 3 -7.01 2.80 -7.91
N GLU A 4 -6.24 1.79 -7.53
CA GLU A 4 -5.37 1.03 -8.43
C GLU A 4 -6.15 -0.08 -9.16
N LEU A 5 -6.74 0.23 -10.32
CA LEU A 5 -7.50 -0.71 -11.15
C LEU A 5 -6.68 -1.97 -11.50
N ARG A 6 -7.29 -3.15 -11.34
CA ARG A 6 -6.73 -4.47 -11.64
C ARG A 6 -7.58 -5.21 -12.66
N TYR A 7 -6.93 -5.85 -13.62
CA TYR A 7 -7.63 -6.66 -14.63
C TYR A 7 -7.68 -8.12 -14.20
N TRP A 8 -8.88 -8.60 -13.88
CA TRP A 8 -9.15 -10.02 -13.63
C TRP A 8 -9.74 -10.65 -14.88
N GLN A 9 -9.01 -11.59 -15.48
CA GLN A 9 -9.42 -12.25 -16.72
C GLN A 9 -10.47 -13.33 -16.45
N ASN A 10 -11.44 -13.46 -17.35
CA ASN A 10 -12.48 -14.48 -17.27
C ASN A 10 -11.85 -15.89 -17.21
N PRO A 11 -12.00 -16.63 -16.10
CA PRO A 11 -11.37 -17.94 -15.92
C PRO A 11 -11.73 -18.95 -17.01
N ASN A 12 -12.97 -18.91 -17.52
CA ASN A 12 -13.45 -19.82 -18.56
C ASN A 12 -12.76 -19.58 -19.89
N GLN A 13 -12.61 -18.32 -20.28
CA GLN A 13 -11.98 -17.98 -21.55
C GLN A 13 -10.47 -18.25 -21.48
N VAL A 14 -9.84 -17.97 -20.35
CA VAL A 14 -8.45 -18.37 -20.07
C VAL A 14 -8.29 -19.89 -20.16
N TYR A 15 -9.21 -20.67 -19.58
CA TYR A 15 -9.20 -22.13 -19.68
C TYR A 15 -9.38 -22.59 -21.13
N GLN A 16 -10.34 -22.03 -21.86
CA GLN A 16 -10.59 -22.40 -23.26
C GLN A 16 -9.36 -22.19 -24.12
N THR A 17 -8.59 -21.12 -23.92
CA THR A 17 -7.37 -20.84 -24.70
C THR A 17 -6.26 -21.89 -24.53
N GLY A 18 -6.32 -22.72 -23.49
CA GLY A 18 -5.40 -23.83 -23.27
C GLY A 18 -5.78 -25.12 -23.99
N LEU A 19 -7.01 -25.21 -24.50
CA LEU A 19 -7.47 -26.39 -25.24
C LEU A 19 -6.87 -26.39 -26.64
N LYS A 20 -6.39 -27.55 -27.10
CA LYS A 20 -5.67 -27.68 -28.39
C LYS A 20 -6.53 -27.31 -29.61
N ASP A 21 -7.85 -27.39 -29.50
CA ASP A 21 -8.80 -27.19 -30.59
C ASP A 21 -9.69 -25.94 -30.42
N SER A 22 -9.39 -25.06 -29.44
CA SER A 22 -10.18 -23.83 -29.25
C SER A 22 -9.79 -22.74 -30.25
N GLN A 23 -10.78 -22.05 -30.83
CA GLN A 23 -10.55 -20.83 -31.62
C GLN A 23 -10.30 -19.59 -30.75
N PHE A 24 -10.44 -19.69 -29.42
CA PHE A 24 -10.28 -18.58 -28.49
C PHE A 24 -8.81 -18.23 -28.25
N LYS A 25 -8.47 -16.95 -28.43
CA LYS A 25 -7.15 -16.40 -28.09
C LYS A 25 -7.24 -15.67 -26.75
N LEU A 26 -6.15 -15.70 -25.98
CA LEU A 26 -6.10 -15.06 -24.66
C LEU A 26 -6.32 -13.54 -24.74
N VAL A 27 -5.93 -12.92 -25.85
CA VAL A 27 -6.20 -11.50 -26.16
C VAL A 27 -7.70 -11.19 -26.23
N ASP A 28 -8.52 -12.16 -26.58
CA ASP A 28 -9.98 -12.00 -26.68
C ASP A 28 -10.69 -12.34 -25.36
N ALA A 29 -9.93 -12.66 -24.30
CA ALA A 29 -10.48 -12.93 -22.98
C ALA A 29 -10.99 -11.62 -22.35
N ARG A 30 -12.27 -11.62 -21.99
CA ARG A 30 -12.91 -10.55 -21.23
C ARG A 30 -12.22 -10.38 -19.89
N SER A 31 -12.06 -9.13 -19.47
CA SER A 31 -11.47 -8.78 -18.18
C SER A 31 -12.39 -7.85 -17.40
N ILE A 32 -12.44 -8.06 -16.09
CA ILE A 32 -13.20 -7.26 -15.14
C ILE A 32 -12.23 -6.36 -14.38
N CYS A 33 -12.58 -5.09 -14.29
CA CYS A 33 -11.81 -4.08 -13.57
C CYS A 33 -12.16 -4.14 -12.07
N LEU A 34 -11.27 -4.70 -11.26
CA LEU A 34 -11.42 -4.84 -9.80
C LEU A 34 -10.42 -3.95 -9.07
N LEU A 35 -10.67 -3.66 -7.78
CA LEU A 35 -9.69 -2.97 -6.94
C LEU A 35 -8.62 -3.92 -6.40
N ASP A 36 -9.03 -5.15 -6.08
CA ASP A 36 -8.17 -6.21 -5.59
C ASP A 36 -8.43 -7.53 -6.33
N CYS A 37 -7.44 -8.41 -6.33
CA CYS A 37 -7.55 -9.71 -6.97
C CYS A 37 -8.38 -10.66 -6.11
N PRO A 38 -9.40 -11.33 -6.67
CA PRO A 38 -10.29 -12.19 -5.89
C PRO A 38 -9.55 -13.46 -5.45
N ILE A 39 -9.87 -13.89 -4.24
CA ILE A 39 -9.29 -15.06 -3.58
C ILE A 39 -10.47 -15.94 -3.14
N PRO A 40 -10.44 -17.26 -3.38
CA PRO A 40 -11.50 -18.16 -2.94
C PRO A 40 -11.67 -18.11 -1.42
N SER A 41 -12.93 -18.13 -0.97
CA SER A 41 -13.28 -18.31 0.44
C SER A 41 -13.18 -19.77 0.86
N ASP A 42 -12.83 -19.99 2.13
CA ASP A 42 -12.72 -21.32 2.73
C ASP A 42 -14.08 -21.96 3.04
N ASP A 43 -15.15 -21.15 3.15
CA ASP A 43 -16.47 -21.58 3.65
C ASP A 43 -17.59 -21.52 2.59
N SER A 44 -17.43 -20.70 1.54
CA SER A 44 -18.50 -20.46 0.57
C SER A 44 -17.96 -20.19 -0.85
N LEU A 45 -18.82 -20.32 -1.87
CA LEU A 45 -18.45 -19.92 -3.22
C LEU A 45 -18.66 -18.43 -3.42
N GLU A 46 -17.57 -17.70 -3.57
CA GLU A 46 -17.60 -16.29 -3.95
C GLU A 46 -17.79 -16.12 -5.47
N TRP A 47 -18.41 -15.01 -5.84
CA TRP A 47 -18.73 -14.66 -7.22
C TRP A 47 -18.23 -13.25 -7.53
N VAL A 48 -17.69 -13.08 -8.73
CA VAL A 48 -17.36 -11.77 -9.28
C VAL A 48 -18.18 -11.59 -10.55
N CYS A 49 -18.91 -10.49 -10.61
CA CYS A 49 -19.78 -10.16 -11.72
C CYS A 49 -19.25 -8.98 -12.53
N ASP A 50 -19.50 -9.02 -13.83
CA ASP A 50 -19.28 -7.91 -14.76
C ASP A 50 -19.99 -6.65 -14.24
N TYR A 51 -19.59 -5.46 -14.69
CA TYR A 51 -20.40 -4.28 -14.42
C TYR A 51 -21.75 -4.45 -15.14
N PRO A 52 -22.91 -4.25 -14.48
CA PRO A 52 -24.19 -4.57 -15.08
C PRO A 52 -24.49 -3.64 -16.27
N GLU A 53 -24.40 -4.21 -17.47
CA GLU A 53 -24.82 -3.59 -18.72
C GLU A 53 -26.23 -4.08 -19.07
N GLY A 54 -27.26 -3.23 -18.92
CA GLY A 54 -28.64 -3.57 -19.33
C GLY A 54 -29.71 -3.30 -18.26
N ASP A 55 -30.62 -4.26 -18.07
CA ASP A 55 -31.84 -4.12 -17.24
C ASP A 55 -31.55 -3.97 -15.73
N ILE A 56 -30.38 -4.42 -15.28
CA ILE A 56 -29.92 -4.23 -13.90
C ILE A 56 -29.28 -2.84 -13.80
N ARG A 57 -29.99 -1.90 -13.16
CA ARG A 57 -29.45 -0.55 -12.90
C ARG A 57 -28.74 -0.52 -11.54
N LEU A 58 -27.44 -0.76 -11.54
CA LEU A 58 -26.57 -0.58 -10.37
C LEU A 58 -25.60 0.57 -10.64
N SER A 59 -25.38 1.45 -9.66
CA SER A 59 -24.33 2.45 -9.78
C SER A 59 -22.94 1.81 -9.64
N MET A 60 -21.91 2.44 -10.20
CA MET A 60 -20.52 1.99 -10.04
C MET A 60 -20.11 1.88 -8.56
N GLU A 61 -20.57 2.82 -7.73
CA GLU A 61 -20.28 2.83 -6.29
C GLU A 61 -20.99 1.67 -5.58
N ASP A 62 -22.27 1.42 -5.90
CA ASP A 62 -23.00 0.30 -5.32
C ASP A 62 -22.44 -1.06 -5.75
N TRP A 63 -21.94 -1.15 -6.99
CA TRP A 63 -21.26 -2.35 -7.51
C TRP A 63 -19.97 -2.64 -6.74
N ILE A 64 -19.16 -1.61 -6.48
CA ILE A 64 -17.95 -1.71 -5.67
C ILE A 64 -18.30 -2.04 -4.21
N ASN A 65 -19.29 -1.38 -3.61
CA ASN A 65 -19.71 -1.59 -2.22
C ASN A 65 -20.25 -3.02 -1.97
N ARG A 66 -20.73 -3.70 -3.01
CA ARG A 66 -21.17 -5.09 -2.97
C ARG A 66 -20.05 -6.09 -3.27
N ASN A 67 -18.80 -5.62 -3.28
CA ASN A 67 -17.63 -6.41 -3.65
C ASN A 67 -17.82 -7.13 -5.00
N TYR A 68 -18.40 -6.42 -5.98
CA TYR A 68 -18.62 -6.92 -7.34
C TYR A 68 -19.54 -8.16 -7.42
N ASN A 69 -20.25 -8.51 -6.34
CA ASN A 69 -21.12 -9.67 -6.29
C ASN A 69 -22.60 -9.25 -6.26
N TYR A 70 -23.32 -9.58 -7.32
CA TYR A 70 -24.77 -9.47 -7.38
C TYR A 70 -25.44 -10.75 -7.92
N TYR A 71 -24.75 -11.89 -7.82
CA TYR A 71 -25.20 -13.18 -8.36
C TYR A 71 -26.59 -13.59 -7.84
N GLU A 72 -26.89 -13.31 -6.57
CA GLU A 72 -28.17 -13.62 -5.96
C GLU A 72 -29.34 -12.82 -6.56
N PHE A 73 -29.07 -11.66 -7.14
CA PHE A 73 -30.08 -10.79 -7.76
C PHE A 73 -30.31 -11.11 -9.25
N LEU A 74 -29.56 -12.06 -9.82
CA LEU A 74 -29.79 -12.53 -11.19
C LEU A 74 -31.11 -13.29 -11.31
N THR A 75 -31.74 -13.18 -12.49
CA THR A 75 -32.85 -14.06 -12.86
C THR A 75 -32.37 -15.51 -12.94
N PRO A 76 -33.28 -16.50 -12.80
CA PRO A 76 -32.91 -17.91 -12.89
C PRO A 76 -32.19 -18.27 -14.19
N GLU A 77 -32.55 -17.65 -15.32
CA GLU A 77 -31.90 -17.89 -16.61
C GLU A 77 -30.45 -17.39 -16.60
N MET A 78 -30.22 -16.16 -16.13
CA MET A 78 -28.87 -15.58 -16.02
C MET A 78 -28.01 -16.34 -15.02
N ARG A 79 -28.62 -16.86 -13.96
CA ARG A 79 -27.93 -17.68 -12.96
C ARG A 79 -27.44 -19.00 -13.56
N ASN A 80 -28.28 -19.65 -14.37
CA ASN A 80 -27.93 -20.87 -15.08
C ASN A 80 -26.87 -20.63 -16.16
N SER A 81 -26.93 -19.52 -16.90
CA SER A 81 -25.88 -19.18 -17.87
C SER A 81 -24.54 -18.86 -17.19
N SER A 82 -24.56 -18.23 -16.01
CA SER A 82 -23.38 -18.03 -15.16
C SER A 82 -22.77 -19.34 -14.66
N LEU A 83 -23.59 -20.34 -14.33
CA LEU A 83 -23.11 -21.70 -14.01
C LEU A 83 -22.44 -22.40 -15.21
N GLN A 84 -22.78 -21.99 -16.43
CA GLN A 84 -22.12 -22.42 -17.66
C GLN A 84 -20.98 -21.48 -18.09
N LEU A 85 -20.61 -20.51 -17.23
CA LEU A 85 -19.57 -19.51 -17.48
C LEU A 85 -19.81 -18.65 -18.74
N GLN A 86 -21.09 -18.50 -19.13
CA GLN A 86 -21.57 -17.67 -20.25
C GLN A 86 -22.38 -16.46 -19.78
N GLY A 87 -22.74 -16.43 -18.50
CA GLY A 87 -23.47 -15.34 -17.86
C GLY A 87 -22.57 -14.20 -17.36
N PRO A 88 -23.17 -13.19 -16.71
CA PRO A 88 -22.47 -11.98 -16.26
C PRO A 88 -21.64 -12.18 -14.99
N CYS A 89 -21.82 -13.29 -14.26
CA CYS A 89 -21.11 -13.60 -13.03
C CYS A 89 -20.28 -14.87 -13.15
N TYR A 90 -19.08 -14.86 -12.56
CA TYR A 90 -18.11 -15.94 -12.60
C TYR A 90 -17.69 -16.38 -11.19
N PRO A 91 -17.51 -17.68 -10.95
CA PRO A 91 -17.12 -18.20 -9.64
C PRO A 91 -15.63 -17.98 -9.36
N VAL A 92 -15.30 -17.64 -8.11
CA VAL A 92 -13.91 -17.51 -7.66
C VAL A 92 -13.42 -18.87 -7.17
N ILE A 93 -12.90 -19.68 -8.09
CA ILE A 93 -12.40 -21.04 -7.81
C ILE A 93 -10.88 -21.06 -7.70
N PHE A 94 -10.21 -20.30 -8.57
CA PHE A 94 -8.75 -20.22 -8.61
C PHE A 94 -8.28 -18.98 -7.85
N PRO A 95 -7.34 -19.12 -6.90
CA PRO A 95 -6.72 -17.98 -6.25
C PRO A 95 -5.95 -17.16 -7.28
N SER A 96 -6.03 -15.84 -7.15
CA SER A 96 -5.33 -14.92 -8.04
C SER A 96 -4.44 -13.95 -7.26
N VAL A 97 -3.31 -13.57 -7.85
CA VAL A 97 -2.37 -12.61 -7.28
C VAL A 97 -2.13 -11.46 -8.23
N ASN A 98 -1.93 -10.29 -7.65
CA ASN A 98 -1.61 -9.08 -8.39
C ASN A 98 -0.17 -9.14 -8.92
N VAL A 99 -0.04 -9.18 -10.24
CA VAL A 99 1.22 -9.10 -10.97
C VAL A 99 1.09 -7.95 -11.96
N TYR A 100 1.75 -6.83 -11.66
CA TYR A 100 1.71 -5.63 -12.51
C TYR A 100 0.29 -5.20 -12.90
N TRP A 101 -0.61 -5.01 -11.93
CA TRP A 101 -1.96 -4.48 -12.19
C TRP A 101 -2.87 -5.44 -12.96
N SER A 102 -2.47 -6.70 -13.09
CA SER A 102 -3.30 -7.78 -13.58
C SER A 102 -3.33 -8.91 -12.57
N CYS A 103 -4.50 -9.51 -12.41
CA CYS A 103 -4.67 -10.68 -11.56
C CYS A 103 -4.29 -11.93 -12.35
N GLN A 104 -3.23 -12.60 -11.90
CA GLN A 104 -2.76 -13.86 -12.46
C GLN A 104 -3.21 -15.02 -11.56
N PHE A 105 -3.76 -16.07 -12.16
CA PHE A 105 -4.18 -17.28 -11.43
C PHE A 105 -2.96 -18.07 -10.94
N ILE A 106 -3.07 -18.60 -9.72
CA ILE A 106 -2.11 -19.58 -9.18
C ILE A 106 -2.67 -20.97 -9.47
N ALA A 107 -1.77 -21.88 -9.86
CA ALA A 107 -2.06 -23.13 -10.57
C ALA A 107 -3.04 -24.14 -9.93
N ARG A 108 -3.65 -23.90 -8.76
CA ARG A 108 -4.54 -24.87 -8.09
C ARG A 108 -5.86 -24.25 -7.65
N ALA A 109 -6.96 -24.93 -7.98
CA ALA A 109 -8.29 -24.60 -7.51
C ALA A 109 -8.44 -24.80 -5.99
N SER A 110 -9.33 -24.02 -5.36
CA SER A 110 -9.77 -24.29 -3.99
C SER A 110 -10.72 -25.49 -3.98
N ASN A 111 -10.39 -26.52 -3.20
CA ASN A 111 -11.22 -27.72 -3.05
C ASN A 111 -12.64 -27.38 -2.53
N THR A 112 -12.76 -26.42 -1.62
CA THR A 112 -14.05 -26.03 -1.06
C THR A 112 -14.90 -25.30 -2.10
N SER A 113 -14.33 -24.29 -2.75
CA SER A 113 -15.02 -23.50 -3.77
C SER A 113 -15.41 -24.36 -4.98
N LEU A 114 -14.53 -25.27 -5.41
CA LEU A 114 -14.81 -26.20 -6.50
C LEU A 114 -15.94 -27.17 -6.15
N LYS A 115 -15.94 -27.73 -4.94
CA LYS A 115 -17.03 -28.61 -4.48
C LYS A 115 -18.37 -27.89 -4.46
N HIS A 116 -18.42 -26.65 -3.97
CA HIS A 116 -19.65 -25.86 -3.98
C HIS A 116 -20.12 -25.52 -5.39
N TRP A 117 -19.19 -25.23 -6.30
CA TRP A 117 -19.48 -25.01 -7.71
C TRP A 117 -20.13 -26.24 -8.38
N GLU A 118 -19.57 -27.43 -8.16
CA GLU A 118 -20.11 -28.68 -8.69
C GLU A 118 -21.49 -29.00 -8.10
N GLN A 119 -21.68 -28.76 -6.80
CA GLN A 119 -22.98 -28.93 -6.13
C GLN A 119 -24.07 -28.03 -6.71
N MET A 120 -23.70 -26.86 -7.22
CA MET A 120 -24.63 -25.93 -7.89
C MET A 120 -24.87 -26.27 -9.36
N GLY A 121 -24.31 -27.37 -9.88
CA GLY A 121 -24.47 -27.78 -11.28
C GLY A 121 -23.59 -27.00 -12.26
N GLY A 122 -22.46 -26.47 -11.76
CA GLY A 122 -21.46 -25.82 -12.59
C GLY A 122 -20.78 -26.76 -13.59
N VAL A 123 -20.24 -26.20 -14.67
CA VAL A 123 -19.50 -26.99 -15.67
C VAL A 123 -18.23 -27.62 -15.05
N SER A 124 -17.90 -28.85 -15.47
CA SER A 124 -16.70 -29.57 -14.99
C SER A 124 -15.41 -28.88 -15.46
N ILE A 125 -14.53 -28.55 -14.53
CA ILE A 125 -13.24 -27.90 -14.81
C ILE A 125 -12.14 -28.94 -14.67
N ASN A 126 -11.32 -29.14 -15.72
CA ASN A 126 -10.18 -30.05 -15.66
C ASN A 126 -8.99 -29.36 -14.96
N GLU A 127 -8.67 -29.81 -13.75
CA GLU A 127 -7.69 -29.20 -12.85
C GLU A 127 -6.23 -29.28 -13.36
N ASP A 128 -5.87 -30.31 -14.12
CA ASP A 128 -4.46 -30.76 -14.10
C ASP A 128 -3.52 -30.17 -15.16
N ILE A 129 -3.98 -29.57 -16.28
CA ILE A 129 -3.07 -29.36 -17.43
C ILE A 129 -3.30 -28.05 -18.22
N VAL A 130 -4.46 -27.40 -18.11
CA VAL A 130 -4.89 -26.45 -19.14
C VAL A 130 -4.55 -25.00 -18.80
N ILE A 131 -4.64 -24.58 -17.52
CA ILE A 131 -4.32 -23.20 -17.10
C ILE A 131 -2.80 -22.97 -17.08
N ASP A 132 -2.02 -23.96 -16.64
CA ASP A 132 -0.55 -23.89 -16.67
C ASP A 132 -0.01 -23.81 -18.11
N LYS A 133 -0.54 -24.63 -19.03
CA LYS A 133 -0.13 -24.62 -20.45
C LYS A 133 -0.60 -23.41 -21.23
N SER A 134 -1.79 -22.86 -20.98
CA SER A 134 -2.27 -21.64 -21.68
C SER A 134 -1.47 -20.41 -21.29
N ILE A 135 -1.18 -20.27 -19.99
CA ILE A 135 -0.34 -19.19 -19.46
C ILE A 135 1.09 -19.33 -20.00
N HIS A 136 1.70 -20.51 -19.93
CA HIS A 136 3.03 -20.73 -20.49
C HIS A 136 3.10 -20.59 -22.03
N LYS A 137 2.08 -21.01 -22.77
CA LYS A 137 2.03 -20.89 -24.25
C LYS A 137 1.83 -19.44 -24.71
N SER A 138 1.02 -18.65 -23.99
CA SER A 138 0.85 -17.22 -24.27
C SER A 138 2.14 -16.43 -24.02
N ILE A 139 2.85 -16.75 -22.93
CA ILE A 139 4.15 -16.16 -22.58
C ILE A 139 5.19 -16.54 -23.65
N ASN A 140 5.26 -17.81 -24.06
CA ASN A 140 6.21 -18.27 -25.08
C ASN A 140 5.85 -17.82 -26.51
N SER A 141 4.60 -17.44 -26.80
CA SER A 141 4.23 -16.87 -28.10
C SER A 141 4.67 -15.41 -28.27
N ARG A 142 5.11 -14.76 -27.17
CA ARG A 142 5.35 -13.31 -27.17
C ARG A 142 6.82 -12.90 -27.26
N GLU A 143 7.82 -13.78 -27.22
CA GLU A 143 9.19 -13.33 -27.49
C GLU A 143 10.17 -14.47 -27.79
N ASP A 144 11.03 -14.20 -28.76
CA ASP A 144 12.22 -14.95 -29.16
C ASP A 144 13.01 -15.49 -27.94
N SER A 145 13.39 -16.76 -27.99
CA SER A 145 13.90 -17.58 -26.88
C SER A 145 15.23 -17.12 -26.25
N THR A 146 15.79 -16.00 -26.70
CA THR A 146 16.99 -15.38 -26.14
C THR A 146 16.66 -14.14 -25.28
N THR A 147 15.48 -13.54 -25.48
CA THR A 147 15.01 -12.36 -24.73
C THR A 147 14.24 -12.76 -23.48
N GLN A 148 13.58 -13.92 -23.42
CA GLN A 148 12.76 -14.32 -22.27
C GLN A 148 13.56 -14.64 -21.00
N TYR A 149 14.78 -15.16 -21.11
CA TYR A 149 15.66 -15.30 -19.93
C TYR A 149 16.16 -13.94 -19.43
N GLN A 150 16.48 -13.01 -20.33
CA GLN A 150 16.84 -11.65 -19.98
C GLN A 150 15.64 -10.90 -19.38
N HIS A 151 14.44 -11.05 -19.94
CA HIS A 151 13.22 -10.43 -19.44
C HIS A 151 12.77 -11.04 -18.12
N TYR A 152 12.89 -12.36 -17.92
CA TYR A 152 12.61 -13.01 -16.64
C TYR A 152 13.63 -12.58 -15.57
N ILE A 153 14.93 -12.45 -15.90
CA ILE A 153 15.94 -11.92 -14.98
C ILE A 153 15.70 -10.44 -14.68
N VAL A 154 15.33 -9.62 -15.68
CA VAL A 154 15.00 -8.20 -15.50
C VAL A 154 13.71 -8.02 -14.71
N LEU A 155 12.68 -8.83 -14.94
CA LEU A 155 11.42 -8.80 -14.20
C LEU A 155 11.60 -9.30 -12.77
N THR A 156 12.40 -10.35 -12.56
CA THR A 156 12.74 -10.79 -11.19
C THR A 156 13.62 -9.75 -10.49
N MET A 157 14.65 -9.18 -11.14
CA MET A 157 15.42 -8.07 -10.58
C MET A 157 14.56 -6.84 -10.31
N TYR A 158 13.62 -6.49 -11.19
CA TYR A 158 12.70 -5.37 -11.00
C TYR A 158 11.72 -5.66 -9.87
N TYR A 159 11.22 -6.89 -9.75
CA TYR A 159 10.37 -7.33 -8.64
C TYR A 159 11.14 -7.27 -7.32
N TYR A 160 12.35 -7.83 -7.26
CA TYR A 160 13.22 -7.76 -6.08
C TYR A 160 13.62 -6.31 -5.76
N TRP A 161 13.94 -5.49 -6.76
CA TRP A 161 14.21 -4.06 -6.61
C TRP A 161 12.99 -3.32 -6.08
N HIS A 162 11.81 -3.54 -6.63
CA HIS A 162 10.58 -2.89 -6.22
C HIS A 162 10.15 -3.33 -4.80
N VAL A 163 10.30 -4.61 -4.46
CA VAL A 163 10.10 -5.12 -3.10
C VAL A 163 11.13 -4.54 -2.14
N SER A 164 12.40 -4.40 -2.55
CA SER A 164 13.45 -3.77 -1.72
C SER A 164 13.18 -2.28 -1.54
N VAL A 165 12.78 -1.55 -2.58
CA VAL A 165 12.41 -0.13 -2.54
C VAL A 165 11.14 0.07 -1.70
N LYS A 166 10.15 -0.83 -1.78
CA LYS A 166 8.95 -0.78 -0.94
C LYS A 166 9.30 -1.09 0.52
N ARG A 167 10.20 -2.05 0.78
CA ARG A 167 10.75 -2.33 2.11
C ARG A 167 11.51 -1.12 2.66
N ASP A 168 12.31 -0.44 1.83
CA ASP A 168 13.04 0.77 2.21
C ASP A 168 12.12 1.96 2.45
N LYS A 169 11.03 2.10 1.68
CA LYS A 169 10.00 3.11 1.96
C LYS A 169 9.30 2.85 3.28
N GLN A 170 8.86 1.62 3.53
CA GLN A 170 8.22 1.23 4.79
C GLN A 170 9.18 1.35 5.99
N LEU A 171 10.45 1.03 5.77
CA LEU A 171 11.51 1.20 6.77
C LEU A 171 11.77 2.68 7.05
N LYS A 172 11.85 3.52 6.01
CA LYS A 172 11.96 4.98 6.14
C LYS A 172 10.73 5.57 6.83
N GLU A 173 9.52 5.10 6.53
CA GLU A 173 8.29 5.52 7.19
C GLU A 173 8.31 5.18 8.68
N ARG A 174 8.78 3.98 9.06
CA ARG A 174 8.98 3.59 10.46
C ARG A 174 10.06 4.42 11.16
N TYR A 175 11.20 4.64 10.50
CA TYR A 175 12.25 5.51 11.04
C TYR A 175 11.79 6.95 11.21
N MET A 176 11.05 7.50 10.25
CA MET A 176 10.48 8.85 10.32
C MET A 176 9.42 8.94 11.42
N ALA A 177 8.62 7.89 11.64
CA ALA A 177 7.69 7.81 12.75
C ALA A 177 8.40 7.83 14.11
N ASP A 178 9.54 7.14 14.25
CA ASP A 178 10.32 7.15 15.48
C ASP A 178 11.09 8.47 15.69
N ILE A 179 11.59 9.09 14.62
CA ILE A 179 12.14 10.45 14.65
C ILE A 179 11.06 11.46 15.06
N GLY A 180 9.83 11.32 14.57
CA GLY A 180 8.70 12.16 14.95
C GLY A 180 8.39 12.08 16.44
N LYS A 181 8.53 10.91 17.07
CA LYS A 181 8.39 10.74 18.53
C LYS A 181 9.55 11.37 19.31
N ALA A 182 10.77 11.35 18.77
CA ALA A 182 11.96 11.93 19.41
C ALA A 182 12.10 13.45 19.20
N TRP A 183 11.45 14.00 18.18
CA TRP A 183 11.45 15.42 17.81
C TRP A 183 11.15 16.40 18.96
N PRO A 184 10.11 16.20 19.81
CA PRO A 184 9.84 17.12 20.92
C PRO A 184 10.98 17.15 21.94
N VAL A 185 11.65 16.02 22.21
CA VAL A 185 12.77 15.96 23.17
C VAL A 185 13.98 16.71 22.63
N LEU A 186 14.28 16.58 21.34
CA LEU A 186 15.37 17.30 20.69
C LEU A 186 15.14 18.82 20.67
N ILE A 187 13.92 19.28 20.38
CA ILE A 187 13.60 20.72 20.42
C ILE A 187 13.77 21.27 21.84
N VAL A 188 13.25 20.56 22.85
CA VAL A 188 13.27 21.05 24.23
C VAL A 188 14.70 21.05 24.79
N CYS A 189 15.41 19.92 24.70
CA CYS A 189 16.73 19.78 25.31
C CYS A 189 17.86 20.38 24.45
N GLY A 190 17.73 20.37 23.12
CA GLY A 190 18.77 20.85 22.20
C GLY A 190 18.58 22.30 21.74
N GLY A 191 17.36 22.84 21.83
CA GLY A 191 17.05 24.21 21.39
C GLY A 191 16.66 25.12 22.54
N ILE A 192 15.47 24.90 23.10
CA ILE A 192 14.83 25.86 24.00
C ILE A 192 15.61 25.99 25.32
N LEU A 193 15.96 24.87 25.95
CA LEU A 193 16.66 24.86 27.24
C LEU A 193 18.03 25.56 27.19
N PRO A 194 18.95 25.25 26.24
CA PRO A 194 20.23 25.94 26.17
C PRO A 194 20.11 27.42 25.81
N VAL A 195 19.16 27.80 24.95
CA VAL A 195 18.91 29.22 24.63
C VAL A 195 18.42 29.97 25.86
N PHE A 196 17.49 29.39 26.62
CA PHE A 196 16.97 29.99 27.84
C PHE A 196 18.07 30.19 28.90
N LEU A 197 18.90 29.16 29.12
CA LEU A 197 20.05 29.26 30.02
C LEU A 197 21.07 30.30 29.55
N SER A 198 21.32 30.41 28.25
CA SER A 198 22.20 31.42 27.66
C SER A 198 21.67 32.84 27.87
N VAL A 199 20.37 33.07 27.67
CA VAL A 199 19.74 34.38 27.91
C VAL A 199 19.83 34.78 29.37
N ILE A 200 19.56 33.85 30.31
CA ILE A 200 19.72 34.10 31.75
C ILE A 200 21.16 34.45 32.09
N TRP A 201 22.12 33.71 31.53
CA TRP A 201 23.54 33.96 31.76
C TRP A 201 23.98 35.35 31.25
N LEU A 202 23.54 35.75 30.05
CA LEU A 202 23.83 37.07 29.49
C LEU A 202 23.17 38.20 30.30
N MET A 203 21.93 38.01 30.76
CA MET A 203 21.24 38.92 31.70
C MET A 203 22.05 39.08 32.98
N MET A 204 22.54 37.97 33.55
CA MET A 204 23.37 37.97 34.75
C MET A 204 24.64 38.78 34.53
N ILE A 205 25.41 38.51 33.47
CA ILE A 205 26.63 39.29 33.14
C ILE A 205 26.31 40.77 33.03
N ARG A 206 25.26 41.15 32.31
CA ARG A 206 24.89 42.56 32.14
C ARG A 206 24.62 43.24 33.48
N HIS A 207 23.93 42.56 34.40
CA HIS A 207 23.63 43.11 35.71
C HIS A 207 24.90 43.26 36.58
N PHE A 208 25.74 42.22 36.64
CA PHE A 208 26.97 42.26 37.43
C PHE A 208 28.01 43.25 36.88
N VAL A 209 28.17 43.33 35.56
CA VAL A 209 29.08 44.31 34.91
C VAL A 209 28.57 45.73 35.10
N ALA A 210 27.26 45.96 35.08
CA ALA A 210 26.71 47.27 35.37
C ALA A 210 26.87 47.64 36.86
N ALA A 211 26.66 46.71 37.79
CA ALA A 211 26.73 46.98 39.22
C ALA A 211 28.16 47.26 39.73
N MET A 212 29.17 46.58 39.19
CA MET A 212 30.55 46.64 39.69
C MET A 212 31.15 48.07 39.68
N PRO A 213 31.03 48.89 38.60
CA PRO A 213 31.46 50.28 38.59
C PRO A 213 30.72 51.19 39.58
N TRP A 214 29.41 51.01 39.76
CA TRP A 214 28.66 51.82 40.72
C TRP A 214 29.08 51.51 42.15
N ILE A 215 29.32 50.24 42.46
CA ILE A 215 29.82 49.81 43.77
C ILE A 215 31.20 50.42 44.04
N THR A 216 32.13 50.41 43.06
CA THR A 216 33.46 51.00 43.25
C THR A 216 33.39 52.51 43.41
N VAL A 217 32.57 53.21 42.63
CA VAL A 217 32.37 54.67 42.77
C VAL A 217 31.86 55.03 44.16
N VAL A 218 30.86 54.30 44.66
CA VAL A 218 30.32 54.53 46.03
C VAL A 218 31.40 54.27 47.08
N LEU A 219 32.13 53.16 46.97
CA LEU A 219 33.18 52.79 47.91
C LEU A 219 34.32 53.83 47.95
N PHE A 220 34.80 54.27 46.80
CA PHE A 220 35.87 55.27 46.73
C PHE A 220 35.41 56.63 47.26
N ASN A 221 34.19 57.07 46.93
CA ASN A 221 33.65 58.32 47.48
C ASN A 221 33.52 58.26 49.01
N LEU A 222 33.02 57.15 49.56
CA LEU A 222 32.93 56.97 51.02
C LEU A 222 34.32 56.97 51.68
N LEU A 223 35.32 56.31 51.07
CA LEU A 223 36.69 56.33 51.58
C LEU A 223 37.29 57.74 51.58
N ILE A 224 37.14 58.50 50.50
CA ILE A 224 37.66 59.88 50.42
C ILE A 224 37.00 60.75 51.49
N ILE A 225 35.67 60.66 51.65
CA ILE A 225 34.96 61.39 52.70
C ILE A 225 35.49 60.98 54.09
N SER A 226 35.67 59.68 54.33
CA SER A 226 36.20 59.18 55.61
C SER A 226 37.61 59.69 55.91
N VAL A 227 38.51 59.70 54.93
CA VAL A 227 39.89 60.20 55.08
C VAL A 227 39.89 61.71 55.30
N THR A 228 39.07 62.45 54.56
CA THR A 228 38.94 63.91 54.71
C THR A 228 38.41 64.27 56.10
N MET A 229 37.38 63.58 56.57
CA MET A 229 36.85 63.74 57.94
C MET A 229 37.90 63.41 59.01
N PHE A 230 38.70 62.36 58.80
CA PHE A 230 39.77 61.99 59.72
C PHE A 230 40.87 63.05 59.81
N PHE A 231 41.29 63.63 58.68
CA PHE A 231 42.25 64.75 58.68
C PHE A 231 41.65 66.02 59.27
N TYR A 232 40.36 66.29 59.05
CA TYR A 232 39.67 67.43 59.65
C TYR A 232 39.60 67.35 61.19
N ILE A 233 39.40 66.15 61.74
CA ILE A 233 39.34 65.93 63.20
C ILE A 233 40.74 65.96 63.85
N LYS A 234 41.79 65.64 63.09
CA LYS A 234 43.17 65.54 63.60
C LYS A 234 44.03 66.79 63.34
N GLY A 235 43.54 67.72 62.51
CA GLY A 235 44.14 69.03 62.24
C GLY A 235 43.67 70.13 63.18
#